data_AF-A0A1H4SZN0-F1
#
_entry.id   AF-A0A1H4SZN0-F1
#
_cell.length_a   1.000
_cell.length_b   1.000
_cell.length_c   1.000
_cell.angle_alpha   90.00
_cell.angle_beta   90.00
_cell.angle_gamma   90.00
#
_symmetry.space_group_name_H-M   'P 1'
#
loop_
_entity.id
_entity.type
_entity.pdbx_description
1 polymer ?
#
loop_
_entity_poly.entity_id
_entity_poly.type
_entity_poly.pdbx_seq_one_letter_code
_entity_poly.pdbx_strand_id
1 'polypeptide(L)'
;MPAAYALAHLHGRSPHPDIIEYLERIQATLDPFHGRFRIHGGELEVVEGEWPGSVVLIEFPGGMADAREWYASPAYQDILRLRTDHIEGVVVLVEGVDSGYEPLARAEKLRAADPGGYAR
;
A
#
# COMPACT_ATOMS: atom_id res chain seq x y z
N MET A 1 13.24 10.43 7.92
CA MET A 1 12.98 9.07 7.43
C MET A 1 11.80 9.17 6.50
N PRO A 2 11.82 8.54 5.33
CA PRO A 2 10.70 8.59 4.41
C PRO A 2 9.47 7.95 5.06
N ALA A 3 8.28 8.43 4.66
CA ALA A 3 7.04 7.74 5.01
C ALA A 3 7.04 6.33 4.39
N ALA A 4 6.25 5.43 4.96
CA ALA A 4 5.96 4.14 4.32
C ALA A 4 4.52 4.10 3.84
N TYR A 5 4.24 3.16 2.95
CA TYR A 5 2.93 2.98 2.36
C TYR A 5 2.50 1.53 2.42
N ALA A 6 1.24 1.30 2.78
CA ALA A 6 0.54 0.07 2.44
C ALA A 6 -0.23 0.30 1.14
N LEU A 7 0.19 -0.37 0.07
CA LEU A 7 -0.49 -0.38 -1.22
C LEU A 7 -1.26 -1.69 -1.35
N ALA A 8 -2.57 -1.61 -1.56
CA ALA A 8 -3.39 -2.77 -1.87
C ALA A 8 -3.94 -2.66 -3.30
N HIS A 9 -3.71 -3.69 -4.08
CA HIS A 9 -4.39 -3.92 -5.36
C HIS A 9 -5.45 -4.99 -5.12
N LEU A 10 -6.73 -4.59 -5.17
CA LEU A 10 -7.86 -5.41 -4.75
C LEU A 10 -8.79 -5.71 -5.92
N HIS A 11 -9.27 -6.93 -6.02
CA HIS A 11 -10.18 -7.38 -7.08
C HIS A 11 -11.10 -8.49 -6.58
N GLY A 12 -11.99 -9.00 -7.45
CA GLY A 12 -12.86 -10.12 -7.10
C GLY A 12 -13.81 -9.85 -5.93
N ARG A 13 -14.16 -8.60 -5.66
CA ARG A 13 -15.00 -8.22 -4.51
C ARG A 13 -16.41 -8.78 -4.67
N SER A 14 -16.84 -9.58 -3.70
CA SER A 14 -18.23 -9.98 -3.54
C SER A 14 -18.91 -9.11 -2.47
N PRO A 15 -20.14 -8.58 -2.69
CA PRO A 15 -20.86 -7.84 -1.65
C PRO A 15 -21.11 -8.72 -0.42
N HIS A 16 -20.67 -8.27 0.76
CA HIS A 16 -20.85 -8.99 2.02
C HIS A 16 -20.86 -8.03 3.23
N PRO A 17 -21.68 -8.27 4.28
CA PRO A 17 -21.72 -7.43 5.48
C PRO A 17 -20.36 -7.26 6.18
N ASP A 18 -19.53 -8.30 6.23
CA ASP A 18 -18.18 -8.24 6.81
C ASP A 18 -17.31 -7.13 6.20
N ILE A 19 -17.49 -6.82 4.90
CA ILE A 19 -16.76 -5.73 4.26
C ILE A 19 -17.17 -4.39 4.88
N ILE A 20 -18.45 -4.21 5.19
CA ILE A 20 -18.95 -2.99 5.86
C ILE A 20 -18.37 -2.90 7.26
N GLU A 21 -18.42 -3.99 8.03
CA GLU A 21 -17.83 -4.04 9.38
C GLU A 21 -16.32 -3.74 9.35
N TYR A 22 -15.59 -4.29 8.38
CA TYR A 22 -14.17 -3.98 8.18
C TYR A 22 -13.95 -2.48 7.99
N LEU A 23 -14.76 -1.83 7.13
CA LEU A 23 -14.64 -0.40 6.86
C LEU A 23 -14.99 0.47 8.06
N GLU A 24 -15.92 0.05 8.91
CA GLU A 24 -16.27 0.74 10.15
C GLU A 24 -15.14 0.67 11.20
N ARG A 25 -14.35 -0.39 11.19
CA ARG A 25 -13.33 -0.67 12.23
C ARG A 25 -11.90 -0.28 11.83
N ILE A 26 -11.58 -0.30 10.54
CA ILE A 26 -10.20 -0.21 10.03
C ILE A 26 -9.46 1.06 10.50
N GLN A 27 -10.13 2.22 10.50
CA GLN A 27 -9.48 3.49 10.87
C GLN A 27 -8.98 3.48 12.32
N ALA A 28 -9.75 2.91 13.25
CA ALA A 28 -9.36 2.82 14.65
C ALA A 28 -8.09 1.96 14.85
N THR A 29 -7.84 0.98 13.96
CA THR A 29 -6.60 0.19 14.00
C THR A 29 -5.39 0.98 13.51
N LEU A 30 -5.60 1.95 12.62
CA LEU A 30 -4.56 2.76 11.99
C LEU A 30 -4.12 3.94 12.86
N ASP A 31 -5.05 4.51 13.64
CA ASP A 31 -4.81 5.74 14.40
C ASP A 31 -3.61 5.70 15.36
N PRO A 32 -3.32 4.60 16.09
CA PRO A 32 -2.13 4.51 16.93
C PRO A 32 -0.81 4.60 16.15
N PHE A 33 -0.83 4.29 14.86
CA PHE A 33 0.32 4.27 13.95
C PHE A 33 0.29 5.45 12.96
N HIS A 34 -0.56 6.43 13.23
CA HIS A 34 -0.75 7.62 12.39
C HIS A 34 -1.11 7.29 10.92
N GLY A 35 -1.67 6.11 10.68
CA GLY A 35 -2.00 5.62 9.35
C GLY A 35 -3.16 6.40 8.72
N ARG A 36 -3.00 6.84 7.47
CA ARG A 36 -4.03 7.64 6.76
C ARG A 36 -4.28 7.11 5.36
N PHE A 37 -5.55 6.89 5.03
CA PHE A 37 -5.94 6.63 3.64
C PHE A 37 -5.60 7.83 2.76
N ARG A 38 -4.86 7.58 1.69
CA ARG A 38 -4.58 8.52 0.59
C ARG A 38 -5.39 8.19 -0.65
N ILE A 39 -5.65 6.90 -0.87
CA ILE A 39 -6.51 6.39 -1.95
C ILE A 39 -7.36 5.26 -1.37
N HIS A 40 -8.66 5.21 -1.69
CA HIS A 40 -9.56 4.15 -1.24
C HIS A 40 -10.65 3.83 -2.28
N GLY A 41 -10.26 3.21 -3.40
CA GLY A 41 -11.20 2.69 -4.40
C GLY A 41 -11.99 3.73 -5.20
N GLY A 42 -11.38 4.87 -5.53
CA GLY A 42 -11.95 5.89 -6.42
C GLY A 42 -11.99 5.49 -7.91
N GLU A 43 -12.53 6.37 -8.75
CA GLU A 43 -12.52 6.20 -10.20
C GLU A 43 -11.09 6.20 -10.75
N LEU A 44 -10.77 5.21 -11.59
CA LEU A 44 -9.45 5.04 -12.18
C LEU A 44 -9.49 5.43 -13.65
N GLU A 45 -8.65 6.39 -14.03
CA GLU A 45 -8.28 6.63 -15.41
C GLU A 45 -7.02 5.81 -15.72
N VAL A 46 -7.21 4.69 -16.44
CA VAL A 46 -6.08 3.83 -16.85
C VAL A 46 -5.49 4.40 -18.13
N VAL A 47 -4.33 5.05 -18.01
CA VAL A 47 -3.65 5.73 -19.12
C VAL A 47 -2.78 4.78 -19.94
N GLU A 48 -2.15 3.78 -19.30
CA GLU A 48 -1.29 2.77 -19.95
C GLU A 48 -1.52 1.38 -19.33
N GLY A 49 -1.60 0.34 -20.17
CA GLY A 49 -1.77 -1.06 -19.74
C GLY A 49 -3.18 -1.42 -19.30
N GLU A 50 -3.28 -2.40 -18.40
CA GLU A 50 -4.54 -2.86 -17.81
C GLU A 50 -4.44 -2.84 -16.28
N TRP A 51 -5.52 -2.41 -15.62
CA TRP A 51 -5.63 -2.41 -14.16
C TRP A 51 -6.98 -3.01 -13.73
N PRO A 52 -7.07 -4.31 -13.46
CA PRO A 52 -8.31 -4.91 -12.99
C PRO A 52 -8.55 -4.58 -11.51
N GLY A 53 -9.73 -4.10 -11.17
CA GLY A 53 -10.12 -3.87 -9.76
C GLY A 53 -9.79 -2.46 -9.25
N SER A 54 -9.49 -2.34 -7.96
CA SER A 54 -9.31 -1.08 -7.25
C SER A 54 -7.94 -0.97 -6.58
N VAL A 55 -7.55 0.25 -6.23
CA VAL A 55 -6.33 0.55 -5.47
C VAL A 55 -6.68 1.21 -4.15
N VAL A 56 -5.97 0.80 -3.10
CA VAL A 56 -5.97 1.44 -1.79
C VAL A 56 -4.54 1.81 -1.45
N LEU A 57 -4.33 3.03 -0.96
CA LEU A 57 -3.03 3.51 -0.49
C LEU A 57 -3.20 4.09 0.90
N ILE A 58 -2.44 3.59 1.86
CA ILE A 58 -2.38 4.11 3.23
C ILE A 58 -0.96 4.60 3.49
N GLU A 59 -0.81 5.83 3.97
CA GLU A 59 0.47 6.40 4.37
C GLU A 59 0.71 6.23 5.87
N PHE A 60 1.95 5.90 6.22
CA PHE A 60 2.48 5.84 7.58
C PHE A 60 3.64 6.84 7.70
N PRO A 61 3.42 8.03 8.32
CA PRO A 61 4.45 9.04 8.48
C PRO A 61 5.65 8.58 9.33
N GLY A 62 5.45 7.63 10.26
CA GLY A 62 6.53 7.03 11.05
C GLY A 62 7.39 6.01 10.29
N GLY A 63 7.11 5.79 9.01
CA GLY A 63 7.91 4.93 8.14
C GLY A 63 7.57 3.45 8.27
N MET A 64 8.51 2.60 7.87
CA MET A 64 8.28 1.15 7.76
C MET A 64 8.06 0.44 9.10
N ALA A 65 8.48 1.05 10.22
CA ALA A 65 8.21 0.50 11.56
C ALA A 65 6.71 0.52 11.85
N ASP A 66 6.10 1.71 11.81
CA ASP A 66 4.66 1.93 12.02
C ASP A 66 3.80 1.05 11.10
N ALA A 67 4.15 0.97 9.80
CA ALA A 67 3.40 0.16 8.84
C ALA A 67 3.42 -1.35 9.20
N ARG A 68 4.58 -1.86 9.66
CA ARG A 68 4.73 -3.26 10.06
C ARG A 68 4.03 -3.54 11.39
N GLU A 69 4.18 -2.65 12.36
CA GLU A 69 3.54 -2.78 13.67
C GLU A 69 2.02 -2.70 13.56
N TRP A 70 1.49 -1.80 12.73
CA TRP A 70 0.08 -1.76 12.38
C TRP A 70 -0.40 -3.10 11.81
N TYR A 71 0.27 -3.59 10.77
CA TYR A 71 -0.14 -4.83 10.11
C TYR A 71 -0.07 -6.02 11.07
N ALA A 72 0.93 -6.08 11.95
CA ALA A 72 1.08 -7.13 12.95
C ALA A 72 0.21 -6.92 14.21
N SER A 73 -0.45 -5.77 14.35
CA SER A 73 -1.19 -5.43 15.56
C SER A 73 -2.38 -6.37 15.78
N PRO A 74 -2.67 -6.76 17.03
CA PRO A 74 -3.85 -7.59 17.33
C PRO A 74 -5.15 -6.97 16.80
N ALA A 75 -5.32 -5.65 16.96
CA ALA A 75 -6.52 -4.93 16.52
C ALA A 75 -6.74 -5.03 15.00
N TYR A 76 -5.68 -4.95 14.18
CA TYR A 76 -5.82 -5.11 12.74
C TYR A 76 -5.99 -6.59 12.34
N GLN A 77 -5.25 -7.49 12.96
CA GLN A 77 -5.35 -8.93 12.70
C GLN A 77 -6.76 -9.47 13.01
N ASP A 78 -7.41 -8.96 14.06
CA ASP A 78 -8.78 -9.31 14.44
C ASP A 78 -9.82 -8.98 13.36
N ILE A 79 -9.56 -7.99 12.50
CA ILE A 79 -10.48 -7.58 11.42
C ILE A 79 -10.03 -8.01 10.03
N LEU A 80 -8.80 -8.52 9.88
CA LEU A 80 -8.20 -8.80 8.57
C LEU A 80 -9.06 -9.75 7.72
N ARG A 81 -9.59 -10.81 8.35
CA ARG A 81 -10.43 -11.84 7.69
C ARG A 81 -11.72 -11.28 7.11
N LEU A 82 -12.33 -10.29 7.77
CA LEU A 82 -13.55 -9.61 7.29
C LEU A 82 -13.39 -9.04 5.87
N ARG A 83 -12.17 -8.66 5.49
CA ARG A 83 -11.84 -8.26 4.12
C ARG A 83 -11.33 -9.42 3.27
N THR A 84 -10.34 -10.16 3.75
CA THR A 84 -9.59 -11.11 2.90
C THR A 84 -10.40 -12.31 2.45
N ASP A 85 -11.47 -12.65 3.17
CA ASP A 85 -12.32 -13.78 2.81
C ASP A 85 -13.31 -13.44 1.67
N HIS A 86 -13.51 -12.13 1.40
CA HIS A 86 -14.50 -11.63 0.42
C HIS A 86 -13.91 -10.75 -0.69
N ILE A 87 -12.64 -10.35 -0.55
CA ILE A 87 -11.92 -9.51 -1.52
C ILE A 87 -10.51 -10.06 -1.71
N GLU A 88 -10.25 -10.52 -2.92
CA GLU A 88 -8.93 -10.95 -3.36
C GLU A 88 -8.01 -9.74 -3.58
N GLY A 89 -6.71 -9.97 -3.47
CA GLY A 89 -5.74 -8.95 -3.83
C GLY A 89 -4.39 -9.12 -3.17
N VAL A 90 -3.48 -8.24 -3.56
CA VAL A 90 -2.13 -8.17 -3.04
C VAL A 90 -1.99 -6.91 -2.20
N VAL A 91 -1.39 -7.03 -1.02
CA VAL A 91 -1.02 -5.90 -0.17
C VAL A 91 0.49 -5.92 -0.01
N VAL A 92 1.14 -4.80 -0.27
CA VAL A 92 2.58 -4.61 -0.04
C VAL A 92 2.81 -3.46 0.92
N LEU A 93 3.76 -3.64 1.83
CA LEU A 93 4.32 -2.56 2.64
C LEU A 93 5.63 -2.11 1.97
N VAL A 94 5.72 -0.84 1.61
CA VAL A 94 6.85 -0.31 0.85
C VAL A 94 7.30 1.03 1.43
N GLU A 95 8.61 1.22 1.49
CA GLU A 95 9.18 2.49 1.89
C GLU A 95 9.01 3.52 0.76
N GLY A 96 8.61 4.72 1.15
CA GLY A 96 8.58 5.87 0.27
C GLY A 96 9.97 6.39 -0.06
N VAL A 97 10.00 7.50 -0.78
CA VAL A 97 11.22 8.25 -1.03
C VAL A 97 11.12 9.61 -0.35
N ASP A 98 12.25 10.20 0.03
CA ASP A 98 12.28 11.55 0.56
C ASP A 98 11.88 12.58 -0.53
N SER A 99 11.46 13.77 -0.11
CA SER A 99 11.04 14.85 -1.03
C SER A 99 12.13 15.32 -1.99
N GLY A 100 13.41 15.08 -1.68
CA GLY A 100 14.57 15.35 -2.53
C GLY A 100 15.02 14.16 -3.37
N TYR A 101 14.13 13.19 -3.65
CA TYR A 101 14.48 12.02 -4.44
C TYR A 101 14.78 12.38 -5.90
N GLU A 102 15.97 11.96 -6.37
CA GLU A 102 16.46 12.22 -7.71
C GLU A 102 16.48 10.93 -8.56
N PRO A 103 15.58 10.76 -9.54
CA PRO A 103 15.56 9.59 -10.41
C PRO A 103 16.87 9.39 -11.20
N LEU A 104 17.57 10.48 -11.55
CA LEU A 104 18.85 10.41 -12.26
C LEU A 104 19.93 9.73 -11.42
N ALA A 105 20.04 10.10 -10.14
CA ALA A 105 20.98 9.47 -9.23
C ALA A 105 20.70 7.97 -9.05
N ARG A 106 19.43 7.55 -9.10
CA ARG A 106 19.09 6.12 -9.11
C ARG A 106 19.55 5.43 -10.40
N ALA A 107 19.33 6.05 -11.56
CA ALA A 107 19.76 5.48 -12.83
C ALA A 107 21.29 5.29 -12.88
N GLU A 108 22.06 6.25 -12.38
CA GLU A 108 23.53 6.16 -12.27
C GLU A 108 23.96 4.99 -11.37
N LYS A 109 23.31 4.84 -10.21
CA LYS A 109 23.57 3.70 -9.30
C LYS A 109 23.27 2.36 -9.98
N LEU A 110 22.18 2.24 -10.72
CA LEU A 110 21.82 1.00 -11.43
C LEU A 110 22.85 0.66 -12.53
N ARG A 111 23.26 1.65 -13.34
CA ARG A 111 24.32 1.45 -14.34
C ARG A 111 25.65 1.07 -13.72
N ALA A 112 26.00 1.67 -12.58
CA ALA A 112 27.24 1.32 -11.88
C ALA A 112 27.18 -0.12 -11.32
N ALA A 113 26.01 -0.59 -10.90
CA ALA A 113 25.81 -1.94 -10.37
C ALA A 113 25.80 -3.02 -11.47
N ASP A 114 25.27 -2.73 -12.66
CA ASP A 114 25.31 -3.61 -13.83
C ASP A 114 25.63 -2.85 -15.13
N PRO A 115 26.92 -2.54 -15.38
CA PRO A 115 27.32 -1.77 -16.56
C PRO A 115 27.01 -2.47 -17.89
N GLY A 116 26.95 -3.81 -17.90
CA GLY A 116 26.70 -4.60 -19.10
C GLY A 116 25.22 -4.68 -19.46
N GLY A 117 24.35 -4.90 -18.46
CA GLY A 117 22.91 -5.00 -18.66
C GLY A 117 22.21 -3.68 -18.96
N TYR A 118 22.84 -2.54 -18.61
CA TYR A 118 22.31 -1.20 -18.85
C TYR A 118 23.14 -0.37 -19.86
N ALA A 119 24.02 -1.00 -20.62
CA ALA A 119 24.68 -0.35 -21.75
C ALA A 119 23.63 0.06 -22.80
N ARG A 120 23.78 1.25 -23.38
CA ARG A 120 22.97 1.68 -24.53
C ARG A 120 23.53 1.14 -25.82
#